data_AF-R9AD73-F1
#
_entry.id   AF-R9AD73-F1
#
_cell.length_a   1.000
_cell.length_b   1.000
_cell.length_c   1.000
_cell.angle_alpha   90.00
_cell.angle_beta   90.00
_cell.angle_gamma   90.00
#
_symmetry.space_group_name_H-M   'P 1'
#
loop_
_entity.id
_entity.type
_entity.pdbx_description
1 polymer ?
#
loop_
_entity_poly.entity_id
_entity_poly.type
_entity_poly.pdbx_seq_one_letter_code
_entity_poly.pdbx_strand_id
1 'polypeptide(L)'
;MIGKLAAASALLISVVNAHAFLETVNVGGTTYAKTDDNTPIWAWSPNNGPAATVEDLSTNDIACHANAEKATNAASVPAGGNVGFGWGKGLHKWGPFLTYAAKCDVGCDPNAAEWYKIGQINIDESGTWPVPKYVDAGDDVPVTLPSSMESGTWLLRTENINLGAIPAEIYAGCVSVEVTGGGSGLQGETVSFPGAYTGEEPGLTKQPYSVEGPADYNNLPGPAVAQ
;
A
#
# COMPACT_ATOMS: atom_id res chain seq x y z
N MET A 1 -43.01 45.57 15.35
CA MET A 1 -42.56 44.86 14.13
C MET A 1 -41.27 45.55 13.71
N ILE A 2 -40.06 45.00 13.76
CA ILE A 2 -39.54 43.72 13.27
C ILE A 2 -38.29 43.41 14.11
N GLY A 3 -38.25 42.27 14.81
CA GLY A 3 -37.05 41.77 15.47
C GLY A 3 -36.15 41.08 14.44
N LYS A 4 -34.91 41.53 14.30
CA LYS A 4 -33.92 40.91 13.41
C LYS A 4 -33.41 39.62 14.06
N LEU A 5 -33.76 38.46 13.50
CA LEU A 5 -33.07 37.20 13.78
C LEU A 5 -31.68 37.25 13.12
N ALA A 6 -30.63 37.21 13.93
CA ALA A 6 -29.29 36.92 13.46
C ALA A 6 -29.12 35.39 13.41
N ALA A 7 -29.07 34.83 12.21
CA ALA A 7 -28.74 33.42 12.02
C ALA A 7 -27.21 33.25 12.12
N ALA A 8 -26.73 32.65 13.20
CA ALA A 8 -25.34 32.23 13.33
C ALA A 8 -25.13 30.95 12.51
N SER A 9 -24.48 31.06 11.35
CA SER A 9 -24.02 29.88 10.60
C SER A 9 -22.79 29.30 11.29
N ALA A 10 -22.95 28.13 11.90
CA ALA A 10 -21.81 27.35 12.39
C ALA A 10 -21.09 26.73 11.19
N LEU A 11 -19.91 27.24 10.85
CA LEU A 11 -18.98 26.55 9.96
C LEU A 11 -18.46 25.31 10.69
N LEU A 12 -18.96 24.13 10.31
CA LEU A 12 -18.32 22.86 10.63
C LEU A 12 -17.03 22.78 9.82
N ILE A 13 -15.92 23.11 10.46
CA ILE A 13 -14.59 22.84 9.89
C ILE A 13 -14.41 21.32 9.99
N SER A 14 -14.63 20.61 8.89
CA SER A 14 -14.21 19.21 8.79
C SER A 14 -12.69 19.18 8.84
N VAL A 15 -12.14 18.80 9.99
CA VAL A 15 -10.73 18.42 10.09
C VAL A 15 -10.54 17.13 9.30
N VAL A 16 -10.13 17.26 8.05
CA VAL A 16 -9.65 16.10 7.29
C VAL A 16 -8.31 15.72 7.94
N ASN A 17 -8.30 14.61 8.66
CA ASN A 17 -7.05 14.04 9.17
C ASN A 17 -6.34 13.41 7.96
N ALA A 18 -5.46 14.19 7.32
CA ALA A 18 -4.71 13.80 6.12
C ALA A 18 -3.54 12.89 6.50
N HIS A 19 -3.82 11.72 7.07
CA HIS A 19 -2.82 10.78 7.53
C HIS A 19 -3.46 9.38 7.67
N ALA A 20 -2.97 8.39 6.92
CA ALA A 20 -3.51 7.03 6.88
C ALA A 20 -2.42 5.97 6.96
N PHE A 21 -2.81 4.78 7.39
CA PHE A 21 -1.98 3.58 7.42
C PHE A 21 -2.83 2.38 7.02
N LEU A 22 -2.19 1.23 6.84
CA LEU A 22 -2.88 -0.03 6.57
C LEU A 22 -3.55 -0.51 7.87
N GLU A 23 -4.88 -0.63 7.87
CA GLU A 23 -5.70 -0.91 9.06
C GLU A 23 -6.08 -2.39 9.14
N THR A 24 -6.44 -2.99 8.01
CA THR A 24 -6.91 -4.38 7.93
C THR A 24 -6.35 -5.11 6.71
N VAL A 25 -6.30 -6.44 6.79
CA VAL A 25 -6.01 -7.29 5.64
C VAL A 25 -7.01 -8.43 5.58
N ASN A 26 -7.64 -8.64 4.43
CA ASN A 26 -8.46 -9.81 4.16
C ASN A 26 -7.62 -10.87 3.44
N VAL A 27 -7.48 -12.05 4.04
CA VAL A 27 -6.77 -13.18 3.44
C VAL A 27 -7.73 -14.35 3.33
N GLY A 28 -8.04 -14.75 2.10
CA GLY A 28 -8.94 -15.89 1.86
C GLY A 28 -10.33 -15.74 2.48
N GLY A 29 -10.83 -14.50 2.63
CA GLY A 29 -12.13 -14.20 3.23
C GLY A 29 -12.11 -13.94 4.74
N THR A 30 -10.97 -14.11 5.41
CA THR A 30 -10.79 -13.77 6.83
C THR A 30 -10.11 -12.41 6.95
N THR A 31 -10.75 -11.46 7.65
CA THR A 31 -10.16 -10.14 7.92
C THR A 31 -9.39 -10.17 9.23
N TYR A 32 -8.15 -9.70 9.19
CA TYR A 32 -7.26 -9.51 10.31
C TYR A 32 -7.13 -8.01 10.57
N ALA A 33 -7.15 -7.60 11.83
CA ALA A 33 -6.89 -6.23 12.25
C ALA A 33 -5.56 -6.16 12.99
N LYS A 34 -4.93 -4.99 12.95
CA LYS A 34 -3.68 -4.78 13.65
C LYS A 34 -3.80 -4.91 15.18
N THR A 35 -4.99 -4.71 15.74
CA THR A 35 -5.29 -4.84 17.17
C THR A 35 -5.54 -6.29 17.60
N ASP A 36 -5.41 -7.27 16.71
CA ASP A 36 -5.62 -8.67 17.05
C ASP A 36 -4.39 -9.24 17.78
N ASP A 37 -4.38 -9.05 19.11
CA ASP A 37 -3.30 -9.45 20.02
C ASP A 37 -2.92 -10.95 19.94
N ASN A 38 -3.80 -11.79 19.40
CA ASN A 38 -3.60 -13.23 19.33
C ASN A 38 -2.86 -13.69 18.06
N THR A 39 -2.74 -12.86 17.02
CA THR A 39 -2.21 -13.28 15.70
C THR A 39 -1.66 -12.10 14.91
N PRO A 40 -0.61 -11.40 15.39
CA PRO A 40 -0.06 -10.28 14.64
C PRO A 40 0.68 -10.80 13.41
N ILE A 41 0.05 -10.64 12.25
CA ILE A 41 0.65 -10.90 10.93
C ILE A 41 1.32 -9.65 10.37
N TRP A 42 1.46 -8.59 11.17
CA TRP A 42 1.69 -7.22 10.74
C TRP A 42 3.11 -6.73 10.96
N ALA A 43 3.53 -5.79 10.13
CA ALA A 43 4.55 -4.80 10.44
C ALA A 43 3.94 -3.39 10.36
N TRP A 44 3.82 -2.73 11.52
CA TRP A 44 2.96 -1.55 11.71
C TRP A 44 3.62 -0.39 12.46
N SER A 45 3.24 0.84 12.08
CA SER A 45 3.58 2.09 12.77
C SER A 45 2.37 2.79 13.41
N PRO A 46 2.49 3.39 14.61
CA PRO A 46 1.51 4.36 15.10
C PRO A 46 1.55 5.68 14.32
N ASN A 47 2.56 5.88 13.48
CA ASN A 47 2.70 7.05 12.64
C ASN A 47 1.78 6.90 11.43
N ASN A 48 0.84 7.83 11.31
CA ASN A 48 -0.11 7.89 10.20
C ASN A 48 0.40 8.75 9.03
N GLY A 49 1.62 9.28 9.12
CA GLY A 49 2.32 9.94 8.02
C GLY A 49 2.89 8.98 6.99
N PRO A 50 3.60 9.51 5.98
CA PRO A 50 4.27 8.67 5.00
C PRO A 50 5.39 7.85 5.64
N ALA A 51 5.59 6.64 5.10
CA ALA A 51 6.74 5.79 5.41
C ALA A 51 8.05 6.39 4.85
N ALA A 52 7.96 7.10 3.72
CA ALA A 52 9.05 7.86 3.14
C ALA A 52 8.52 9.02 2.30
N THR A 53 9.32 10.05 2.12
CA THR A 53 9.11 11.07 1.09
C THR A 53 10.18 10.91 0.02
N VAL A 54 9.95 11.46 -1.17
CA VAL A 54 10.99 11.46 -2.23
C VAL A 54 12.28 12.20 -1.78
N GLU A 55 12.21 13.06 -0.77
CA GLU A 55 13.39 13.70 -0.16
C GLU A 55 14.22 12.75 0.71
N ASP A 56 13.63 11.68 1.24
CA ASP A 56 14.33 10.66 2.04
C ASP A 56 13.84 9.25 1.69
N LEU A 57 14.27 8.77 0.52
CA LEU A 57 14.04 7.38 0.08
C LEU A 57 15.06 6.40 0.69
N SER A 58 16.02 6.90 1.48
CA SER A 58 17.06 6.09 2.12
C SER A 58 16.67 5.54 3.48
N THR A 59 15.55 6.02 4.03
CA THR A 59 15.01 5.52 5.30
C THR A 59 14.60 4.05 5.22
N ASN A 60 14.91 3.30 6.28
CA ASN A 60 14.44 1.92 6.44
C ASN A 60 12.92 1.84 6.59
N ASP A 61 12.28 2.95 6.97
CA ASP A 61 10.83 3.00 7.15
C ASP A 61 10.09 2.75 5.82
N ILE A 62 10.72 2.98 4.66
CA ILE A 62 10.11 2.76 3.35
C ILE A 62 9.72 1.29 3.10
N ALA A 63 10.35 0.33 3.81
CA ALA A 63 10.06 -1.08 3.65
C ALA A 63 8.67 -1.43 4.19
N CYS A 64 8.40 -1.16 5.48
CA CYS A 64 7.16 -1.56 6.15
C CYS A 64 6.58 -0.51 7.11
N HIS A 65 6.98 0.75 6.97
CA HIS A 65 6.67 1.88 7.86
C HIS A 65 7.51 1.93 9.15
N ALA A 66 7.54 3.10 9.79
CA ALA A 66 8.36 3.40 10.95
C ALA A 66 7.94 2.57 12.18
N ASN A 67 8.90 2.05 12.95
CA ASN A 67 8.59 1.23 14.14
C ASN A 67 7.74 -0.02 13.84
N ALA A 68 7.79 -0.53 12.60
CA ALA A 68 7.15 -1.77 12.20
C ALA A 68 7.49 -2.92 13.17
N GLU A 69 6.49 -3.40 13.91
CA GLU A 69 6.64 -4.61 14.73
C GLU A 69 6.81 -5.86 13.86
N LYS A 70 7.46 -6.89 14.37
CA LYS A 70 7.61 -8.14 13.60
C LYS A 70 6.35 -8.98 13.70
N ALA A 71 5.88 -9.47 12.56
CA ALA A 71 4.86 -10.51 12.54
C ALA A 71 5.33 -11.75 13.32
N THR A 72 4.43 -12.38 14.08
CA THR A 72 4.70 -13.64 14.78
C THR A 72 3.85 -14.81 14.24
N ASN A 73 2.98 -14.52 13.27
CA ASN A 73 2.17 -15.51 12.57
C ASN A 73 2.01 -15.11 11.10
N ALA A 74 1.43 -16.01 10.30
CA ALA A 74 1.13 -15.79 8.90
C ALA A 74 -0.27 -16.36 8.57
N ALA A 75 -1.05 -15.63 7.78
CA ALA A 75 -2.35 -16.09 7.33
C ALA A 75 -2.20 -16.99 6.09
N SER A 76 -2.87 -18.16 6.07
CA SER A 76 -2.77 -19.08 4.94
C SER A 76 -3.59 -18.62 3.73
N VAL A 77 -2.99 -18.70 2.56
CA VAL A 77 -3.61 -18.36 1.27
C VAL A 77 -3.07 -19.28 0.17
N PRO A 78 -3.90 -19.81 -0.75
CA PRO A 78 -3.36 -20.56 -1.88
C PRO A 78 -2.62 -19.64 -2.85
N ALA A 79 -1.62 -20.14 -3.57
CA ALA A 79 -1.11 -19.45 -4.76
C ALA A 79 -2.26 -19.21 -5.75
N GLY A 80 -2.31 -18.02 -6.38
CA GLY A 80 -3.49 -17.60 -7.14
C GLY A 80 -4.65 -17.05 -6.28
N GLY A 81 -4.53 -17.10 -4.95
CA GLY A 81 -5.51 -16.57 -4.01
C GLY A 81 -5.52 -15.05 -3.94
N ASN A 82 -6.59 -14.51 -3.35
CA ASN A 82 -6.77 -13.06 -3.19
C ASN A 82 -6.42 -12.60 -1.79
N VAL A 83 -5.78 -11.43 -1.72
CA VAL A 83 -5.54 -10.65 -0.51
C VAL A 83 -6.13 -9.26 -0.71
N GLY A 84 -6.88 -8.76 0.27
CA GLY A 84 -7.43 -7.40 0.28
C GLY A 84 -6.72 -6.54 1.32
N PHE A 85 -6.31 -5.33 0.96
CA PHE A 85 -5.66 -4.38 1.86
C PHE A 85 -6.59 -3.22 2.21
N GLY A 86 -7.05 -3.18 3.45
CA GLY A 86 -7.92 -2.13 3.97
C GLY A 86 -7.12 -0.97 4.54
N TRP A 87 -7.14 0.16 3.83
CA TRP A 87 -6.43 1.39 4.22
C TRP A 87 -7.37 2.37 4.91
N GLY A 88 -6.83 3.17 5.83
CA GLY A 88 -7.56 4.28 6.43
C GLY A 88 -7.95 5.35 5.41
N LYS A 89 -9.11 5.99 5.61
CA LYS A 89 -9.68 7.03 4.72
C LYS A 89 -8.88 8.35 4.66
N GLY A 90 -7.73 8.42 5.31
CA GLY A 90 -6.82 9.58 5.25
C GLY A 90 -5.87 9.58 4.05
N LEU A 91 -5.86 8.52 3.22
CA LEU A 91 -5.04 8.49 2.02
C LEU A 91 -5.50 9.55 1.02
N HIS A 92 -4.53 10.20 0.39
CA HIS A 92 -4.81 11.17 -0.66
C HIS A 92 -5.32 10.49 -1.92
N LYS A 93 -6.29 11.13 -2.59
CA LYS A 93 -7.00 10.53 -3.73
C LYS A 93 -6.14 10.22 -4.96
N TRP A 94 -4.95 10.81 -5.09
CA TRP A 94 -4.11 10.73 -6.29
C TRP A 94 -2.93 9.82 -6.05
N GLY A 95 -2.86 8.72 -6.79
CA GLY A 95 -1.75 7.80 -6.66
C GLY A 95 -2.10 6.36 -6.99
N PRO A 96 -1.16 5.59 -7.54
CA PRO A 96 -1.32 4.15 -7.72
C PRO A 96 -1.21 3.40 -6.38
N PHE A 97 -1.59 2.12 -6.42
CA PHE A 97 -1.12 1.14 -5.44
C PHE A 97 -0.14 0.19 -6.10
N LEU A 98 0.96 -0.13 -5.40
CA LEU A 98 1.90 -1.18 -5.81
C LEU A 98 1.95 -2.25 -4.71
N THR A 99 2.10 -3.51 -5.10
CA THR A 99 2.23 -4.62 -4.17
C THR A 99 3.44 -5.47 -4.52
N TYR A 100 4.21 -5.79 -3.50
CA TYR A 100 5.44 -6.57 -3.57
C TYR A 100 5.35 -7.79 -2.66
N ALA A 101 6.14 -8.81 -2.98
CA ALA A 101 6.30 -10.00 -2.15
C ALA A 101 7.77 -10.38 -2.06
N ALA A 102 8.20 -10.76 -0.85
CA ALA A 102 9.50 -11.33 -0.59
C ALA A 102 9.33 -12.66 0.15
N LYS A 103 10.06 -13.70 -0.30
CA LYS A 103 10.03 -14.99 0.39
C LYS A 103 10.94 -14.90 1.61
N CYS A 104 10.39 -15.13 2.79
CA CYS A 104 11.16 -15.11 4.02
C CYS A 104 10.42 -15.81 5.17
N ASP A 105 11.13 -16.11 6.25
CA ASP A 105 10.52 -16.61 7.47
C ASP A 105 9.63 -15.55 8.15
N VAL A 106 8.67 -15.99 8.97
CA VAL A 106 7.86 -15.08 9.80
C VAL A 106 8.78 -14.19 10.65
N GLY A 107 8.56 -12.87 10.60
CA GLY A 107 9.35 -11.89 11.35
C GLY A 107 10.74 -11.59 10.77
N CYS A 108 10.97 -11.91 9.49
CA CYS A 108 12.17 -11.50 8.76
C CYS A 108 12.37 -9.97 8.78
N ASP A 109 13.61 -9.53 8.53
CA ASP A 109 13.91 -8.10 8.38
C ASP A 109 13.48 -7.63 6.98
N PRO A 110 12.50 -6.73 6.85
CA PRO A 110 12.03 -6.28 5.55
C PRO A 110 13.07 -5.46 4.76
N ASN A 111 14.06 -4.87 5.44
CA ASN A 111 15.12 -4.08 4.80
C ASN A 111 16.18 -4.95 4.13
N ALA A 112 16.27 -6.22 4.54
CA ALA A 112 17.18 -7.21 3.96
C ALA A 112 16.47 -8.13 2.93
N ALA A 113 15.18 -7.92 2.71
CA ALA A 113 14.37 -8.77 1.86
C ALA A 113 14.53 -8.41 0.36
N GLU A 114 14.41 -9.43 -0.49
CA GLU A 114 14.39 -9.28 -1.95
C GLU A 114 12.95 -9.27 -2.45
N TRP A 115 12.50 -8.13 -2.97
CA TRP A 115 11.11 -7.86 -3.27
C TRP A 115 10.81 -8.00 -4.76
N TYR A 116 9.92 -8.91 -5.11
CA TYR A 116 9.28 -8.93 -6.43
C TYR A 116 8.07 -8.02 -6.41
N LYS A 117 7.86 -7.21 -7.46
CA LYS A 117 6.56 -6.58 -7.68
C LYS A 117 5.58 -7.66 -8.15
N ILE A 118 4.45 -7.84 -7.46
CA ILE A 118 3.44 -8.86 -7.78
C ILE A 118 2.10 -8.28 -8.22
N GLY A 119 1.88 -6.99 -7.99
CA GLY A 119 0.63 -6.33 -8.34
C GLY A 119 0.80 -4.82 -8.45
N GLN A 120 -0.07 -4.22 -9.25
CA GLN A 120 -0.18 -2.77 -9.36
C GLN A 120 -1.62 -2.41 -9.75
N ILE A 121 -2.16 -1.37 -9.13
CA ILE A 121 -3.42 -0.77 -9.53
C ILE A 121 -3.14 0.69 -9.86
N ASN A 122 -3.41 1.03 -11.11
CA ASN A 122 -3.17 2.37 -11.63
C ASN A 122 -4.46 3.17 -11.73
N ILE A 123 -4.36 4.43 -12.16
CA ILE A 123 -5.49 5.19 -12.70
C ILE A 123 -6.18 4.38 -13.81
N ASP A 124 -7.50 4.43 -13.89
CA ASP A 124 -8.26 3.76 -14.94
C ASP A 124 -8.55 4.65 -16.16
N GLU A 125 -9.13 4.06 -17.21
CA GLU A 125 -9.49 4.74 -18.47
C GLU A 125 -10.50 5.90 -18.29
N SER A 126 -11.17 5.99 -17.14
CA SER A 126 -12.06 7.12 -16.82
C SER A 126 -11.32 8.29 -16.13
N GLY A 127 -10.02 8.15 -15.90
CA GLY A 127 -9.22 9.10 -15.13
C GLY A 127 -9.41 8.95 -13.61
N THR A 128 -9.96 7.83 -13.15
CA THR A 128 -10.20 7.60 -11.72
C THR A 128 -9.03 6.84 -11.10
N TRP A 129 -8.40 7.45 -10.10
CA TRP A 129 -7.36 6.82 -9.29
C TRP A 129 -7.95 5.76 -8.35
N PRO A 130 -7.15 4.77 -7.89
CA PRO A 130 -7.66 3.68 -7.07
C PRO A 130 -8.13 4.09 -5.66
N VAL A 131 -7.60 5.17 -5.07
CA VAL A 131 -8.00 5.58 -3.70
C VAL A 131 -9.51 5.90 -3.62
N PRO A 132 -10.09 6.75 -4.48
CA PRO A 132 -11.55 6.93 -4.53
C PRO A 132 -12.36 5.66 -4.76
N LYS A 133 -11.83 4.75 -5.58
CA LYS A 133 -12.52 3.52 -5.98
C LYS A 133 -12.60 2.50 -4.85
N TYR A 134 -11.56 2.39 -4.04
CA TYR A 134 -11.45 1.38 -2.98
C TYR A 134 -11.57 2.02 -1.60
N VAL A 135 -10.61 2.85 -1.23
CA VAL A 135 -10.45 3.38 0.13
C VAL A 135 -11.62 4.27 0.53
N ASP A 136 -11.99 5.25 -0.30
CA ASP A 136 -13.10 6.16 0.02
C ASP A 136 -14.45 5.44 0.05
N ALA A 137 -14.61 4.45 -0.83
CA ALA A 137 -15.76 3.55 -0.90
C ALA A 137 -15.86 2.61 0.31
N GLY A 138 -14.77 2.43 1.06
CA GLY A 138 -14.69 1.50 2.20
C GLY A 138 -14.44 0.05 1.81
N ASP A 139 -13.90 -0.17 0.62
CA ASP A 139 -13.49 -1.47 0.10
C ASP A 139 -11.98 -1.70 0.29
N ASP A 140 -11.60 -2.97 0.35
CA ASP A 140 -10.19 -3.37 0.33
C ASP A 140 -9.57 -3.12 -1.06
N VAL A 141 -8.30 -2.72 -1.08
CA VAL A 141 -7.46 -2.68 -2.29
C VAL A 141 -7.04 -4.12 -2.61
N PRO A 142 -7.47 -4.71 -3.75
CA PRO A 142 -7.26 -6.14 -4.01
C PRO A 142 -5.90 -6.43 -4.66
N VAL A 143 -5.30 -7.55 -4.27
CA VAL A 143 -4.21 -8.20 -5.02
C VAL A 143 -4.52 -9.68 -5.20
N THR A 144 -4.26 -10.21 -6.40
CA THR A 144 -4.23 -11.65 -6.64
C THR A 144 -2.78 -12.10 -6.60
N LEU A 145 -2.46 -13.04 -5.72
CA LEU A 145 -1.11 -13.60 -5.65
C LEU A 145 -0.79 -14.38 -6.93
N PRO A 146 0.40 -14.23 -7.53
CA PRO A 146 0.77 -15.02 -8.69
C PRO A 146 0.65 -16.53 -8.42
N SER A 147 0.03 -17.27 -9.34
CA SER A 147 -0.10 -18.73 -9.22
C SER A 147 1.24 -19.47 -9.24
N SER A 148 2.29 -18.82 -9.74
CA SER A 148 3.66 -19.31 -9.77
C SER A 148 4.35 -19.24 -8.40
N MET A 149 3.85 -18.44 -7.44
CA MET A 149 4.44 -18.35 -6.10
C MET A 149 4.58 -19.73 -5.48
N GLU A 150 5.79 -20.10 -5.09
CA GLU A 150 6.04 -21.36 -4.40
C GLU A 150 5.50 -21.34 -2.97
N SER A 151 5.15 -22.52 -2.45
CA SER A 151 4.65 -22.67 -1.09
C SER A 151 5.67 -22.18 -0.05
N GLY A 152 5.17 -21.75 1.11
CA GLY A 152 5.96 -21.27 2.23
C GLY A 152 5.57 -19.86 2.65
N THR A 153 6.32 -19.31 3.60
CA THR A 153 6.05 -17.98 4.14
C THR A 153 6.57 -16.89 3.20
N TRP A 154 5.74 -15.85 3.04
CA TRP A 154 6.05 -14.65 2.28
C TRP A 154 5.67 -13.42 3.10
N LEU A 155 6.48 -12.37 2.98
CA LEU A 155 6.13 -11.04 3.42
C LEU A 155 5.57 -10.27 2.22
N LEU A 156 4.34 -9.80 2.34
CA LEU A 156 3.72 -8.90 1.37
C LEU A 156 3.93 -7.46 1.83
N ARG A 157 4.28 -6.57 0.89
CA ARG A 157 4.37 -5.12 1.09
C ARG A 157 3.41 -4.46 0.13
N THR A 158 2.47 -3.68 0.64
CA THR A 158 1.58 -2.86 -0.18
C THR A 158 1.88 -1.39 0.07
N GLU A 159 1.80 -0.57 -0.98
CA GLU A 159 2.00 0.86 -0.85
C GLU A 159 1.02 1.67 -1.69
N ASN A 160 0.72 2.87 -1.21
CA ASN A 160 0.16 3.97 -2.01
C ASN A 160 1.24 5.03 -2.22
N ILE A 161 1.34 5.54 -3.45
CA ILE A 161 2.21 6.67 -3.77
C ILE A 161 1.33 7.90 -3.92
N ASN A 162 1.30 8.76 -2.90
CA ASN A 162 0.55 10.01 -2.93
C ASN A 162 1.26 11.04 -3.82
N LEU A 163 0.71 11.26 -5.02
CA LEU A 163 1.17 12.27 -5.98
C LEU A 163 0.58 13.67 -5.73
N GLY A 164 -0.36 13.79 -4.79
CA GLY A 164 -0.93 15.06 -4.38
C GLY A 164 0.03 15.92 -3.56
N ALA A 165 1.00 15.29 -2.91
CA ALA A 165 2.09 15.94 -2.22
C ALA A 165 3.20 16.34 -3.19
N ILE A 166 3.88 17.45 -2.89
CA ILE A 166 5.07 17.90 -3.62
C ILE A 166 6.14 18.16 -2.57
N PRO A 167 7.14 17.27 -2.43
CA PRO A 167 7.39 16.07 -3.25
C PRO A 167 6.44 14.89 -2.90
N ALA A 168 6.40 13.86 -3.76
CA ALA A 168 5.51 12.71 -3.54
C ALA A 168 5.82 11.96 -2.24
N GLU A 169 4.79 11.35 -1.68
CA GLU A 169 4.80 10.65 -0.40
C GLU A 169 4.48 9.17 -0.60
N ILE A 170 5.18 8.30 0.12
CA ILE A 170 5.01 6.85 0.05
C ILE A 170 4.39 6.37 1.36
N TYR A 171 3.21 5.76 1.27
CA TYR A 171 2.56 5.08 2.38
C TYR A 171 2.73 3.58 2.17
N ALA A 172 3.38 2.87 3.09
CA ALA A 172 3.64 1.45 2.96
C ALA A 172 3.17 0.68 4.20
N GLY A 173 2.87 -0.60 4.03
CA GLY A 173 2.58 -1.53 5.13
C GLY A 173 2.87 -2.96 4.70
N CYS A 174 3.22 -3.81 5.66
CA CYS A 174 3.54 -5.21 5.38
C CYS A 174 2.76 -6.21 6.21
N VAL A 175 2.52 -7.37 5.61
CA VAL A 175 1.81 -8.50 6.22
C VAL A 175 2.44 -9.83 5.84
N SER A 176 2.53 -10.77 6.79
CA SER A 176 3.03 -12.12 6.54
C SER A 176 1.88 -13.06 6.14
N VAL A 177 2.12 -13.83 5.07
CA VAL A 177 1.19 -14.86 4.57
C VAL A 177 1.92 -16.19 4.37
N GLU A 178 1.20 -17.28 4.53
CA GLU A 178 1.67 -18.63 4.22
C GLU A 178 1.03 -19.07 2.90
N VAL A 179 1.83 -19.08 1.83
CA VAL A 179 1.37 -19.51 0.51
C VAL A 179 1.29 -21.04 0.47
N THR A 180 0.14 -21.56 0.04
CA THR A 180 -0.13 -23.00 -0.05
C THR A 180 -0.41 -23.44 -1.49
N GLY A 181 -0.18 -24.72 -1.79
CA GLY A 181 -0.46 -25.29 -3.11
C GLY A 181 0.34 -24.69 -4.28
N GLY A 182 1.50 -24.10 -3.99
CA GLY A 182 2.24 -23.19 -4.86
C GLY A 182 2.75 -23.72 -6.22
N GLY A 183 3.57 -22.90 -6.87
CA GLY A 183 4.07 -23.12 -8.23
C GLY A 183 5.60 -23.20 -8.35
N SER A 184 6.13 -22.76 -9.50
CA SER A 184 7.54 -22.86 -9.89
C SER A 184 8.48 -21.83 -9.24
N GLY A 185 7.96 -20.94 -8.40
CA GLY A 185 8.64 -19.71 -7.97
C GLY A 185 8.40 -18.55 -8.93
N LEU A 186 8.54 -17.33 -8.41
CA LEU A 186 8.43 -16.08 -9.18
C LEU A 186 9.66 -15.87 -10.07
N GLN A 187 9.44 -15.33 -11.26
CA GLN A 187 10.48 -14.88 -12.19
C GLN A 187 10.35 -13.38 -12.42
N GLY A 188 11.43 -12.65 -12.19
CA GLY A 188 11.46 -11.20 -12.37
C GLY A 188 12.69 -10.58 -11.73
N GLU A 189 12.80 -9.26 -11.86
CA GLU A 189 13.78 -8.48 -11.12
C GLU A 189 13.31 -8.30 -9.67
N THR A 190 14.23 -8.48 -8.73
CA THR A 190 14.02 -8.14 -7.32
C THR A 190 14.63 -6.78 -7.02
N VAL A 191 14.03 -6.08 -6.06
CA VAL A 191 14.55 -4.82 -5.52
C VAL A 191 14.61 -4.87 -4.00
N SER A 192 15.28 -3.89 -3.40
CA SER A 192 15.32 -3.68 -1.94
C SER A 192 14.60 -2.40 -1.56
N PHE A 193 14.04 -2.35 -0.35
CA PHE A 193 13.49 -1.14 0.25
C PHE A 193 14.26 -0.89 1.55
N PRO A 194 15.08 0.17 1.65
CA PRO A 194 15.39 1.21 0.64
C PRO A 194 16.21 0.68 -0.55
N GLY A 195 16.17 1.41 -1.68
CA GLY A 195 16.98 1.12 -2.88
C GLY A 195 16.19 0.99 -4.19
N ALA A 196 14.90 0.64 -4.11
CA ALA A 196 14.05 0.47 -5.29
C ALA A 196 13.76 1.77 -6.05
N TYR A 197 13.79 2.91 -5.34
CA TYR A 197 13.40 4.22 -5.86
C TYR A 197 14.55 5.22 -5.74
N THR A 198 14.70 6.04 -6.79
CA THR A 198 15.68 7.11 -6.91
C THR A 198 15.06 8.48 -6.65
N GLY A 199 13.74 8.62 -6.83
CA GLY A 199 13.01 9.88 -6.70
C GLY A 199 12.87 10.63 -8.03
N GLU A 200 13.62 10.23 -9.05
CA GLU A 200 13.60 10.85 -10.39
C GLU A 200 12.64 10.11 -11.35
N GLU A 201 12.06 8.99 -10.93
CA GLU A 201 11.14 8.22 -11.76
C GLU A 201 9.97 9.11 -12.22
N PRO A 202 9.54 9.02 -13.49
CA PRO A 202 8.34 9.71 -13.95
C PRO A 202 7.12 9.39 -13.08
N GLY A 203 7.05 8.16 -12.58
CA GLY A 203 6.01 7.70 -11.67
C GLY A 203 5.98 8.42 -10.31
N LEU A 204 7.09 9.02 -9.86
CA LEU A 204 7.17 9.77 -8.59
C LEU A 204 7.16 11.29 -8.78
N THR A 205 7.46 11.77 -9.99
CA THR A 205 7.55 13.21 -10.30
C THR A 205 6.35 13.75 -11.09
N LYS A 206 5.52 12.87 -11.67
CA LYS A 206 4.33 13.26 -12.42
C LYS A 206 3.30 13.94 -11.52
N GLN A 207 2.84 15.09 -11.97
CA GLN A 207 1.78 15.83 -11.32
C GLN A 207 0.39 15.28 -11.69
N PRO A 208 -0.46 14.92 -10.71
CA PRO A 208 -1.64 14.09 -10.95
C PRO A 208 -2.76 14.81 -11.70
N TYR A 209 -2.77 16.15 -11.71
CA TYR A 209 -3.74 16.96 -12.46
C TYR A 209 -3.51 16.97 -13.98
N SER A 210 -2.39 16.40 -14.43
CA SER A 210 -2.05 16.24 -15.85
C SER A 210 -2.24 14.80 -16.36
N VAL A 211 -2.93 13.97 -15.58
CA VAL A 211 -3.15 12.55 -15.86
C VAL A 211 -4.64 12.34 -16.08
N GLU A 212 -5.04 12.05 -17.32
CA GLU A 212 -6.44 11.78 -17.68
C GLU A 212 -6.74 10.28 -17.81
N GLY A 213 -5.69 9.44 -17.85
CA GLY A 213 -5.83 7.99 -17.88
C GLY A 213 -4.49 7.27 -17.88
N PRO A 214 -4.48 5.94 -18.09
CA PRO A 214 -3.28 5.11 -17.99
C PRO A 214 -2.19 5.51 -18.98
N ALA A 215 -2.57 6.04 -20.15
CA ALA A 215 -1.64 6.49 -21.18
C ALA A 215 -0.75 7.65 -20.70
N ASP A 216 -1.25 8.51 -19.82
CA ASP A 216 -0.51 9.67 -19.29
C ASP A 216 0.41 9.30 -18.11
N TYR A 217 0.20 8.12 -17.52
CA TYR A 217 0.90 7.62 -16.35
C TYR A 217 1.15 6.11 -16.47
N ASN A 218 2.02 5.74 -17.41
CA ASN A 218 2.35 4.35 -17.74
C ASN A 218 3.68 3.86 -17.13
N ASN A 219 4.47 4.75 -16.54
CA ASN A 219 5.80 4.46 -15.99
C ASN A 219 5.76 4.48 -14.46
N LEU A 220 5.11 3.46 -13.88
CA LEU A 220 5.13 3.23 -12.44
C LEU A 220 6.56 2.92 -11.97
N PRO A 221 6.97 3.40 -10.77
CA PRO A 221 8.32 3.16 -10.27
C PRO A 221 8.53 1.70 -9.86
N GLY A 222 9.80 1.28 -9.73
CA GLY A 222 10.18 -0.09 -9.38
C GLY A 222 10.16 -1.06 -10.57
N PRO A 223 10.46 -2.36 -10.35
CA PRO A 223 10.64 -3.34 -11.42
C PRO A 223 9.31 -3.68 -12.11
N ALA A 224 9.39 -4.43 -13.22
CA ALA A 224 8.20 -5.01 -13.83
C ALA A 224 7.49 -6.00 -12.86
N VAL A 225 6.19 -6.22 -13.07
CA VAL A 225 5.46 -7.27 -12.33
C VAL A 225 6.04 -8.64 -12.68
N ALA A 226 6.42 -9.39 -11.65
CA ALA A 226 6.97 -10.73 -11.76
C ALA A 226 5.94 -11.74 -12.29
N GLN A 227 6.43 -12.77 -12.98
CA GLN A 227 5.64 -13.84 -13.57
C GLN A 227 5.78 -15.16 -12.81
#